data_AF-A0A7C3J9J2-F1
#
_entry.id   AF-A0A7C3J9J2-F1
#
_cell.length_a   1.000
_cell.length_b   1.000
_cell.length_c   1.000
_cell.angle_alpha   90.00
_cell.angle_beta   90.00
_cell.angle_gamma   90.00
#
_symmetry.space_group_name_H-M   'P 1'
#
loop_
_entity.id
_entity.type
_entity.pdbx_description
1 polymer ?
#
loop_
_entity_poly.entity_id
_entity_poly.type
_entity_poly.pdbx_seq_one_letter_code
_entity_poly.pdbx_strand_id
1 'polypeptide(L)'
;MITKKDVIPGSFRDPSGFVFFQNGALYRQVNLIYREHYDHLMQSGLYEALTRSGLLIPHREVDSTGGAAPDHAYKILDVELVPFISYPYEWCFSQLKAAALATLKIQKIAGDYGMTLKDSSAYNIQFVNGKPLLIDTLSFEKYREGQIWVPYRQFCQHFLAPLALMSYRDIRLNQLLRVYLDGIPLDLASALLPRRTWLKPTLVTHIHLHAKGQKRFAGKSVTKGDYKLGRLRFAALIDHLEAAVRGLHWQAGGTEWANYYEHTNYSPQAHEQKKALVAAF
;
A
#
# COMPACT_ATOMS: atom_id res chain seq x y z
N MET A 1 15.94 -9.14 35.43
CA MET A 1 14.65 -9.53 34.81
C MET A 1 14.84 -9.54 33.30
N ILE A 2 14.87 -10.72 32.67
CA ILE A 2 14.94 -10.81 31.20
C ILE A 2 13.50 -10.62 30.69
N THR A 3 13.19 -9.41 30.23
CA THR A 3 11.92 -9.09 29.56
C THR A 3 11.91 -9.82 28.22
N LYS A 4 11.06 -10.84 28.09
CA LYS A 4 10.91 -11.62 26.86
C LYS A 4 10.53 -10.68 25.71
N LYS A 5 11.28 -10.74 24.61
CA LYS A 5 11.00 -10.00 23.37
C LYS A 5 10.34 -10.94 22.39
N ASP A 6 9.08 -10.68 22.07
CA ASP A 6 8.31 -11.52 21.16
C ASP A 6 8.33 -10.89 19.76
N VAL A 7 9.09 -11.51 18.85
CA VAL A 7 9.21 -11.07 17.45
C VAL A 7 7.95 -11.46 16.69
N ILE A 8 7.42 -10.55 15.87
CA ILE A 8 6.25 -10.83 15.05
C ILE A 8 6.69 -11.61 13.79
N PRO A 9 6.23 -12.87 13.57
CA PRO A 9 6.76 -13.76 12.53
C PRO A 9 6.70 -13.19 11.10
N GLY A 10 5.67 -12.40 10.79
CA GLY A 10 5.51 -11.78 9.47
C GLY A 10 6.56 -10.71 9.14
N SER A 11 7.16 -10.10 10.16
CA SER A 11 8.12 -9.00 10.01
C SER A 11 9.56 -9.44 9.84
N PHE A 12 9.90 -10.68 10.18
CA PHE A 12 11.28 -11.19 10.16
C PHE A 12 11.80 -11.51 8.74
N ARG A 13 10.95 -11.38 7.71
CA ARG A 13 11.33 -11.69 6.32
C ARG A 13 12.18 -10.60 5.67
N ASP A 14 12.09 -9.34 6.12
CA ASP A 14 12.91 -8.26 5.59
C ASP A 14 14.28 -8.23 6.31
N PRO A 15 15.41 -8.40 5.60
CA PRO A 15 16.74 -8.27 6.21
C PRO A 15 16.99 -6.87 6.78
N SER A 16 16.22 -5.87 6.36
CA SER A 16 16.34 -4.47 6.80
C SER A 16 15.91 -4.25 8.25
N GLY A 17 15.08 -5.12 8.81
CA GLY A 17 14.56 -4.97 10.16
C GLY A 17 13.25 -5.70 10.40
N PHE A 18 12.76 -5.66 11.63
CA PHE A 18 11.56 -6.37 12.05
C PHE A 18 10.90 -5.67 13.24
N VAL A 19 9.67 -6.06 13.58
CA VAL A 19 8.96 -5.54 14.75
C VAL A 19 8.87 -6.57 15.87
N PHE A 20 8.92 -6.12 17.11
CA PHE A 20 8.86 -6.97 18.30
C PHE A 20 8.14 -6.25 19.45
N PHE A 21 7.50 -7.03 20.32
CA PHE A 21 6.94 -6.49 21.56
C PHE A 21 7.96 -6.58 22.69
N GLN A 22 8.02 -5.52 23.50
CA GLN A 22 8.73 -5.52 24.77
C GLN A 22 7.90 -4.76 25.81
N ASN A 23 7.55 -5.42 26.92
CA ASN A 23 6.74 -4.85 28.00
C ASN A 23 5.39 -4.26 27.52
N GLY A 24 4.76 -4.87 26.52
CA GLY A 24 3.48 -4.42 25.95
C GLY A 24 3.58 -3.26 24.96
N ALA A 25 4.76 -2.68 24.75
CA ALA A 25 5.00 -1.68 23.71
C ALA A 25 5.56 -2.33 22.44
N LEU A 26 5.21 -1.76 21.28
CA LEU A 26 5.65 -2.23 19.97
C LEU A 26 6.89 -1.46 19.52
N TYR A 27 7.96 -2.18 19.23
CA TYR A 27 9.19 -1.61 18.73
C TYR A 27 9.52 -2.14 17.34
N ARG A 28 10.26 -1.35 16.57
CA ARG A 28 10.90 -1.76 15.33
C ARG A 28 12.41 -1.71 15.48
N GLN A 29 13.06 -2.81 15.16
CA GLN A 29 14.50 -2.82 14.97
C GLN A 29 14.83 -2.48 13.52
N VAL A 30 15.70 -1.50 13.32
CA VAL A 30 16.38 -1.22 12.06
C VAL A 30 17.73 -1.93 12.09
N ASN A 31 18.04 -2.69 11.04
CA ASN A 31 19.30 -3.43 10.96
C ASN A 31 20.41 -2.61 10.27
N LEU A 32 21.66 -2.95 10.56
CA LEU A 32 22.86 -2.29 10.00
C LEU A 32 22.87 -2.22 8.46
N ILE A 33 22.33 -3.23 7.78
CA ILE A 33 22.25 -3.26 6.31
C ILE A 33 21.39 -2.12 5.74
N TYR A 34 20.45 -1.60 6.52
CA TYR A 34 19.52 -0.55 6.11
C TYR A 34 19.96 0.85 6.56
N ARG A 35 21.10 0.96 7.28
CA ARG A 35 21.60 2.20 7.88
C ARG A 35 21.59 3.38 6.90
N GLU A 36 22.20 3.25 5.73
CA GLU A 36 22.32 4.37 4.80
C GLU A 36 20.97 4.85 4.24
N HIS A 37 19.97 3.97 4.17
CA HIS A 37 18.63 4.32 3.74
C HIS A 37 17.86 5.00 4.86
N TYR A 38 18.00 4.50 6.09
CA TYR A 38 17.41 5.10 7.28
C TYR A 38 17.96 6.51 7.54
N ASP A 39 19.28 6.67 7.52
CA ASP A 39 19.94 7.95 7.75
C ASP A 39 19.46 9.00 6.72
N HIS A 40 19.37 8.62 5.44
CA HIS A 40 18.86 9.52 4.40
C HIS A 40 17.36 9.81 4.57
N LEU A 41 16.54 8.84 4.98
CA LEU A 41 15.10 9.06 5.26
C LEU A 41 14.89 10.13 6.33
N MET A 42 15.69 10.08 7.40
CA MET A 42 15.61 11.03 8.51
C MET A 42 16.21 12.40 8.16
N GLN A 43 17.37 12.42 7.48
CA GLN A 43 18.10 13.66 7.18
C GLN A 43 17.54 14.44 5.98
N SER A 44 16.91 13.78 5.02
CA SER A 44 16.38 14.45 3.82
C SER A 44 15.14 15.31 4.11
N GLY A 45 14.45 15.07 5.22
CA GLY A 45 13.15 15.68 5.52
C GLY A 45 11.94 14.87 4.99
N LEU A 46 12.17 13.75 4.29
CA LEU A 46 11.09 12.88 3.82
C LEU A 46 10.22 12.35 4.96
N TYR A 47 10.87 11.91 6.05
CA TYR A 47 10.16 11.41 7.23
C TYR A 47 9.16 12.44 7.77
N GLU A 48 9.59 13.68 7.95
CA GLU A 48 8.74 14.77 8.44
C GLU A 48 7.61 15.09 7.45
N ALA A 49 7.92 15.16 6.16
CA ALA A 49 6.92 15.44 5.12
C ALA A 49 5.79 14.41 5.08
N LEU A 50 6.13 13.11 5.19
CA LEU A 50 5.16 12.02 5.15
C LEU A 50 4.35 11.91 6.44
N THR A 51 4.98 12.06 7.60
CA THR A 51 4.28 11.98 8.91
C THR A 51 3.34 13.17 9.11
N ARG A 52 3.78 14.40 8.78
CA ARG A 52 2.89 15.59 8.80
C ARG A 52 1.71 15.48 7.85
N SER A 53 1.89 14.76 6.73
CA SER A 53 0.83 14.49 5.77
C SER A 53 -0.08 13.32 6.17
N GLY A 54 0.20 12.64 7.29
CA GLY A 54 -0.53 11.45 7.74
C GLY A 54 -0.38 10.24 6.81
N LEU A 55 0.73 10.16 6.05
CA LEU A 55 0.98 9.11 5.06
C LEU A 55 1.95 8.03 5.53
N LEU A 56 2.71 8.28 6.59
CA LEU A 56 3.63 7.34 7.21
C LEU A 56 3.35 7.28 8.71
N ILE A 57 3.43 6.08 9.28
CA ILE A 57 3.29 5.90 10.72
C ILE A 57 4.43 6.63 11.46
N PRO A 58 4.11 7.52 12.42
CA PRO A 58 5.13 8.18 13.20
C PRO A 58 5.82 7.18 14.14
N HIS A 59 7.09 7.46 14.38
CA HIS A 59 7.91 6.72 15.32
C HIS A 59 8.97 7.66 15.93
N ARG A 60 9.54 7.22 17.05
CA ARG A 60 10.65 7.92 17.70
C ARG A 60 11.82 6.97 17.90
N GLU A 61 13.03 7.44 17.63
CA GLU A 61 14.23 6.71 18.01
C GLU A 61 14.31 6.64 19.54
N VAL A 62 14.64 5.47 20.07
CA VAL A 62 14.83 5.26 21.51
C VAL A 62 16.22 4.69 21.78
N ASP A 63 16.86 5.24 22.82
CA ASP A 63 18.10 4.71 23.37
C ASP A 63 17.79 3.46 24.20
N SER A 64 17.43 2.37 23.53
CA SER A 64 17.26 1.08 24.19
C SER A 64 18.53 0.25 24.03
N THR A 65 19.13 -0.16 25.14
CA THR A 65 20.22 -1.15 25.14
C THR A 65 19.67 -2.51 24.70
N GLY A 66 19.84 -2.82 23.41
CA GLY A 66 19.61 -4.13 22.81
C GLY A 66 18.31 -4.21 22.03
N GLY A 67 18.41 -4.41 20.71
CA GLY A 67 17.30 -4.91 19.90
C GLY A 67 16.94 -6.35 20.26
N ALA A 68 15.94 -6.94 19.59
CA ALA A 68 15.70 -8.38 19.74
C ALA A 68 16.82 -9.22 19.08
N ALA A 69 17.54 -8.64 18.13
CA ALA A 69 18.77 -9.19 17.54
C ALA A 69 19.90 -8.15 17.62
N PRO A 70 20.58 -8.02 18.77
CA PRO A 70 21.56 -6.95 19.02
C PRO A 70 22.69 -6.88 18.00
N ASP A 71 23.19 -8.02 17.54
CA ASP A 71 24.35 -8.10 16.61
C ASP A 71 24.08 -7.45 15.25
N HIS A 72 22.81 -7.31 14.88
CA HIS A 72 22.41 -6.68 13.62
C HIS A 72 21.76 -5.31 13.82
N ALA A 73 21.49 -4.91 15.06
CA ALA A 73 20.73 -3.71 15.37
C ALA A 73 21.53 -2.44 15.08
N TYR A 74 20.92 -1.52 14.34
CA TYR A 74 21.41 -0.17 14.14
C TYR A 74 20.64 0.84 15.00
N LYS A 75 19.31 0.82 14.91
CA LYS A 75 18.40 1.71 15.66
C LYS A 75 17.18 0.94 16.14
N ILE A 76 16.62 1.38 17.26
CA ILE A 76 15.34 0.89 17.79
C ILE A 76 14.36 2.06 17.76
N LEU A 77 13.20 1.80 17.19
CA LEU A 77 12.14 2.76 17.00
C LEU A 77 10.96 2.33 17.87
N ASP A 78 10.46 3.25 18.69
CA ASP A 78 9.15 3.12 19.31
C ASP A 78 8.11 3.60 18.29
N VAL A 79 7.25 2.68 17.86
CA VAL A 79 6.32 2.88 16.74
C VAL A 79 4.90 2.89 17.30
N GLU A 80 4.08 3.83 16.83
CA GLU A 80 2.68 3.85 17.21
C GLU A 80 1.96 2.53 16.84
N LEU A 81 1.14 2.03 17.76
CA LEU A 81 0.34 0.83 17.49
C LEU A 81 -0.89 1.22 16.66
N VAL A 82 -1.03 0.61 15.47
CA VAL A 82 -2.26 0.73 14.69
C VAL A 82 -3.40 0.00 15.44
N PRO A 83 -4.53 0.67 15.76
CA PRO A 83 -5.57 0.09 16.60
C PRO A 83 -6.21 -1.17 16.01
N PHE A 84 -6.29 -1.25 14.68
CA PHE A 84 -6.91 -2.34 13.96
C PHE A 84 -6.13 -2.66 12.69
N ILE A 85 -5.69 -3.91 12.57
CA ILE A 85 -5.05 -4.41 11.35
C ILE A 85 -6.14 -5.02 10.48
N SER A 86 -6.26 -4.49 9.26
CA SER A 86 -7.14 -4.99 8.22
C SER A 86 -6.34 -5.47 7.03
N TYR A 87 -6.91 -6.39 6.27
CA TYR A 87 -6.24 -6.99 5.12
C TYR A 87 -6.82 -6.49 3.78
N PRO A 88 -6.00 -6.41 2.71
CA PRO A 88 -6.45 -5.93 1.41
C PRO A 88 -7.70 -6.61 0.84
N TYR A 89 -7.88 -7.92 1.11
CA TYR A 89 -9.06 -8.67 0.67
C TYR A 89 -10.35 -8.33 1.45
N GLU A 90 -10.25 -7.60 2.56
CA GLU A 90 -11.38 -7.14 3.38
C GLU A 90 -11.83 -5.73 2.98
N TRP A 91 -10.98 -5.00 2.26
CA TRP A 91 -11.26 -3.63 1.87
C TRP A 91 -12.31 -3.54 0.77
N CYS A 92 -13.18 -2.53 0.88
CA CYS A 92 -14.08 -2.18 -0.20
C CYS A 92 -13.31 -1.56 -1.38
N PHE A 93 -13.98 -1.40 -2.53
CA PHE A 93 -13.38 -0.78 -3.72
C PHE A 93 -12.74 0.58 -3.41
N SER A 94 -13.45 1.43 -2.68
CA SER A 94 -13.00 2.80 -2.35
C SER A 94 -11.79 2.80 -1.42
N GLN A 95 -11.73 1.88 -0.45
CA GLN A 95 -10.57 1.72 0.42
C GLN A 95 -9.35 1.23 -0.36
N LEU A 96 -9.47 0.18 -1.17
CA LEU A 96 -8.36 -0.30 -1.98
C LEU A 96 -7.87 0.77 -2.97
N LYS A 97 -8.78 1.56 -3.53
CA LYS A 97 -8.45 2.70 -4.40
C LYS A 97 -7.73 3.80 -3.63
N ALA A 98 -8.19 4.14 -2.42
CA ALA A 98 -7.55 5.12 -1.57
C ALA A 98 -6.13 4.68 -1.16
N ALA A 99 -5.94 3.41 -0.80
CA ALA A 99 -4.63 2.84 -0.49
C ALA A 99 -3.67 2.93 -1.70
N ALA A 100 -4.15 2.55 -2.89
CA ALA A 100 -3.37 2.64 -4.13
C ALA A 100 -2.90 4.08 -4.42
N LEU A 101 -3.81 5.06 -4.29
CA LEU A 101 -3.50 6.48 -4.50
C LEU A 101 -2.55 7.01 -3.41
N ALA A 102 -2.69 6.56 -2.17
CA ALA A 102 -1.78 6.91 -1.08
C ALA A 102 -0.36 6.40 -1.35
N THR A 103 -0.21 5.14 -1.79
CA THR A 103 1.09 4.58 -2.20
C THR A 103 1.74 5.39 -3.32
N LEU A 104 0.99 5.77 -4.36
CA LEU A 104 1.52 6.62 -5.44
C LEU A 104 1.89 8.02 -4.96
N LYS A 105 1.08 8.62 -4.07
CA LYS A 105 1.40 9.92 -3.45
C LYS A 105 2.67 9.84 -2.61
N ILE A 106 2.84 8.78 -1.80
CA ILE A 106 4.05 8.53 -1.02
C ILE A 106 5.26 8.42 -1.95
N GLN A 107 5.15 7.67 -3.06
CA GLN A 107 6.22 7.53 -4.03
C GLN A 107 6.63 8.87 -4.67
N LYS A 108 5.65 9.73 -5.00
CA LYS A 108 5.93 11.06 -5.56
C LYS A 108 6.72 11.92 -4.57
N ILE A 109 6.22 12.02 -3.34
CA ILE A 109 6.89 12.76 -2.26
C ILE A 109 8.29 12.18 -2.04
N ALA A 110 8.44 10.85 -1.94
CA ALA A 110 9.76 10.21 -1.80
C ALA A 110 10.74 10.63 -2.92
N GLY A 111 10.26 10.71 -4.16
CA GLY A 111 11.06 11.15 -5.30
C GLY A 111 11.60 12.58 -5.15
N ASP A 112 10.79 13.50 -4.61
CA ASP A 112 11.19 14.89 -4.35
C ASP A 112 12.34 14.99 -3.32
N TYR A 113 12.44 14.00 -2.42
CA TYR A 113 13.48 13.88 -1.40
C TYR A 113 14.61 12.91 -1.77
N GLY A 114 14.69 12.49 -3.05
CA GLY A 114 15.76 11.62 -3.53
C GLY A 114 15.67 10.17 -3.03
N MET A 115 14.47 9.71 -2.70
CA MET A 115 14.19 8.34 -2.29
C MET A 115 13.15 7.68 -3.21
N THR A 116 13.02 6.37 -3.10
CA THR A 116 11.99 5.59 -3.78
C THR A 116 11.49 4.48 -2.87
N LEU A 117 10.24 4.03 -3.07
CA LEU A 117 9.76 2.80 -2.49
C LEU A 117 10.48 1.61 -3.12
N LYS A 118 10.94 0.67 -2.28
CA LYS A 118 11.54 -0.61 -2.68
C LYS A 118 10.48 -1.73 -2.81
N ASP A 119 9.34 -1.56 -2.15
CA ASP A 119 8.16 -2.42 -2.21
C ASP A 119 6.88 -1.57 -2.30
N SER A 120 5.78 -2.16 -2.77
CA SER A 120 4.47 -1.54 -2.85
C SER A 120 3.38 -2.55 -2.48
N SER A 121 3.61 -3.33 -1.44
CA SER A 121 2.62 -4.30 -0.95
C SER A 121 1.40 -3.57 -0.38
N ALA A 122 0.20 -3.98 -0.78
CA ALA A 122 -1.02 -3.46 -0.15
C ALA A 122 -1.08 -3.75 1.36
N TYR A 123 -0.41 -4.79 1.84
CA TYR A 123 -0.37 -5.15 3.26
C TYR A 123 0.41 -4.14 4.12
N ASN A 124 1.23 -3.29 3.49
CA ASN A 124 1.97 -2.23 4.17
C ASN A 124 1.13 -0.95 4.36
N ILE A 125 -0.10 -0.90 3.82
CA ILE A 125 -1.04 0.19 4.08
C ILE A 125 -2.06 -0.25 5.13
N GLN A 126 -2.36 0.62 6.09
CA GLN A 126 -3.43 0.45 7.06
C GLN A 126 -4.32 1.70 7.12
N PHE A 127 -5.52 1.56 7.70
CA PHE A 127 -6.46 2.65 7.85
C PHE A 127 -6.54 3.09 9.32
N VAL A 128 -6.16 4.33 9.59
CA VAL A 128 -6.35 4.97 10.90
C VAL A 128 -7.22 6.20 10.72
N ASN A 129 -8.29 6.30 11.49
CA ASN A 129 -9.29 7.37 11.38
C ASN A 129 -9.81 7.54 9.93
N GLY A 130 -10.02 6.42 9.23
CA GLY A 130 -10.50 6.39 7.85
C GLY A 130 -9.48 6.81 6.78
N LYS A 131 -8.22 7.09 7.15
CA LYS A 131 -7.17 7.52 6.22
C LYS A 131 -6.13 6.41 5.99
N PRO A 132 -5.73 6.14 4.74
CA PRO A 132 -4.68 5.19 4.44
C PRO A 132 -3.30 5.74 4.84
N LEU A 133 -2.49 4.94 5.52
CA LEU A 133 -1.13 5.27 5.91
C LEU A 133 -0.19 4.07 5.73
N LEU A 134 1.07 4.33 5.41
CA LEU A 134 2.13 3.33 5.31
C LEU A 134 2.65 3.00 6.71
N ILE A 135 2.64 1.72 7.09
CA ILE A 135 3.11 1.26 8.39
C ILE A 135 4.55 0.75 8.37
N ASP A 136 5.12 0.59 7.18
CA ASP A 136 6.49 0.09 7.00
C ASP A 136 7.46 1.21 6.67
N THR A 137 8.16 1.70 7.69
CA THR A 137 9.22 2.70 7.55
C THR A 137 10.39 2.19 6.72
N LEU A 138 10.61 0.87 6.66
CA LEU A 138 11.77 0.30 5.98
C LEU A 138 11.52 0.09 4.48
N SER A 139 10.39 0.54 3.94
CA SER A 139 10.02 0.46 2.53
C SER A 139 10.75 1.46 1.62
N PHE A 140 11.56 2.37 2.16
CA PHE A 140 12.27 3.38 1.36
C PHE A 140 13.70 2.95 1.02
N GLU A 141 14.22 3.40 -0.11
CA GLU A 141 15.64 3.31 -0.43
C GLU A 141 16.10 4.60 -1.12
N LYS A 142 17.42 4.84 -1.11
CA LYS A 142 18.01 5.98 -1.82
C LYS A 142 17.78 5.78 -3.31
N TYR A 143 17.20 6.77 -3.98
CA TYR A 143 16.97 6.71 -5.41
C TYR A 143 18.30 6.84 -6.15
N ARG A 144 18.57 5.91 -7.08
CA ARG A 144 19.70 6.02 -8.01
C ARG A 144 19.17 6.49 -9.36
N GLU A 145 19.80 7.53 -9.89
CA GLU A 145 19.36 8.09 -11.17
C GLU A 145 19.42 7.06 -12.30
N GLY A 146 18.38 7.04 -13.13
CA GLY A 146 18.24 6.07 -14.21
C GLY A 146 17.58 4.75 -13.79
N GLN A 147 17.39 4.51 -12.49
CA GLN A 147 16.78 3.29 -12.00
C GLN A 147 15.26 3.28 -12.27
N ILE A 148 14.74 2.12 -12.67
CA ILE A 148 13.31 1.88 -12.82
C ILE A 148 12.62 1.83 -11.45
N TRP A 149 11.30 2.03 -11.42
CA TRP A 149 10.54 1.80 -10.20
C TRP A 149 10.44 0.29 -9.92
N VAL A 150 11.28 -0.18 -9.00
CA VAL A 150 11.44 -1.60 -8.64
C VAL A 150 10.09 -2.28 -8.33
N PRO A 151 9.21 -1.70 -7.50
CA PRO A 151 7.95 -2.35 -7.15
C PRO A 151 6.82 -2.12 -8.17
N TYR A 152 7.10 -1.63 -9.39
CA TYR A 152 6.08 -1.42 -10.42
C TYR A 152 5.18 -2.64 -10.67
N ARG A 153 5.78 -3.82 -10.77
CA ARG A 153 5.03 -5.08 -10.91
C ARG A 153 4.16 -5.35 -9.70
N GLN A 154 4.73 -5.23 -8.50
CA GLN A 154 4.01 -5.44 -7.25
C GLN A 154 2.81 -4.49 -7.12
N PHE A 155 2.97 -3.22 -7.48
CA PHE A 155 1.88 -2.24 -7.47
C PHE A 155 0.73 -2.68 -8.40
N CYS A 156 1.08 -3.14 -9.60
CA CYS A 156 0.09 -3.64 -10.54
C CYS A 156 -0.66 -4.85 -9.99
N GLN A 157 0.02 -5.77 -9.30
CA GLN A 157 -0.58 -7.00 -8.75
C GLN A 157 -1.42 -6.76 -7.50
N HIS A 158 -0.98 -5.86 -6.61
CA HIS A 158 -1.63 -5.59 -5.32
C HIS A 158 -2.76 -4.56 -5.41
N PHE A 159 -2.70 -3.62 -6.36
CA PHE A 159 -3.67 -2.53 -6.46
C PHE A 159 -4.39 -2.49 -7.80
N LEU A 160 -3.66 -2.35 -8.91
CA LEU A 160 -4.30 -2.06 -10.20
C LEU A 160 -5.13 -3.23 -10.72
N ALA A 161 -4.61 -4.45 -10.66
CA ALA A 161 -5.29 -5.67 -11.07
C ALA A 161 -6.58 -5.93 -10.27
N PRO A 162 -6.57 -5.97 -8.92
CA PRO A 162 -7.81 -6.16 -8.16
C PRO A 162 -8.83 -5.03 -8.40
N LEU A 163 -8.40 -3.76 -8.44
CA LEU A 163 -9.30 -2.64 -8.75
C LEU A 163 -9.92 -2.78 -10.15
N ALA A 164 -9.13 -3.17 -11.16
CA ALA A 164 -9.64 -3.37 -12.51
C ALA A 164 -10.65 -4.53 -12.58
N LEU A 165 -10.38 -5.63 -11.88
CA LEU A 165 -11.30 -6.77 -11.80
C LEU A 165 -12.60 -6.38 -11.10
N MET A 166 -12.53 -5.67 -9.98
CA MET A 166 -13.72 -5.16 -9.27
C MET A 166 -14.56 -4.22 -10.16
N SER A 167 -13.89 -3.30 -10.86
CA SER A 167 -14.53 -2.29 -11.70
C SER A 167 -15.18 -2.87 -12.97
N TYR A 168 -14.53 -3.84 -13.63
CA TYR A 168 -14.96 -4.33 -14.95
C TYR A 168 -15.62 -5.71 -14.95
N ARG A 169 -15.56 -6.45 -13.85
CA ARG A 169 -16.08 -7.83 -13.73
C ARG A 169 -17.02 -7.98 -12.55
N ASP A 170 -16.50 -8.02 -11.34
CA ASP A 170 -17.28 -8.28 -10.13
C ASP A 170 -16.50 -7.85 -8.88
N ILE A 171 -17.18 -7.16 -7.96
CA ILE A 171 -16.59 -6.66 -6.71
C ILE A 171 -15.95 -7.76 -5.85
N ARG A 172 -16.49 -8.98 -5.90
CA ARG A 172 -16.02 -10.13 -5.12
C ARG A 172 -14.67 -10.64 -5.57
N LEU A 173 -14.18 -10.25 -6.75
CA LEU A 173 -12.84 -10.65 -7.22
C LEU A 173 -11.70 -10.09 -6.37
N ASN A 174 -11.96 -9.13 -5.48
CA ASN A 174 -10.99 -8.74 -4.45
C ASN A 174 -10.59 -9.91 -3.53
N GLN A 175 -11.46 -10.90 -3.36
CA GLN A 175 -11.21 -12.09 -2.54
C GLN A 175 -10.03 -12.93 -3.06
N LEU A 176 -9.61 -12.77 -4.32
CA LEU A 176 -8.44 -13.44 -4.88
C LEU A 176 -7.15 -13.10 -4.11
N LEU A 177 -7.08 -11.93 -3.47
CA LEU A 177 -5.95 -11.55 -2.60
C LEU A 177 -5.80 -12.44 -1.35
N ARG A 178 -6.81 -13.26 -1.00
CA ARG A 178 -6.68 -14.29 0.06
C ARG A 178 -5.78 -15.45 -0.36
N VAL A 179 -5.77 -15.76 -1.66
CA VAL A 179 -4.99 -16.86 -2.23
C VAL A 179 -3.66 -16.34 -2.77
N TYR A 180 -3.68 -15.17 -3.39
CA TYR A 180 -2.49 -14.51 -3.95
C TYR A 180 -2.01 -13.39 -3.01
N LEU A 181 -1.34 -13.78 -1.92
CA LEU A 181 -0.79 -12.83 -0.93
C LEU A 181 0.24 -11.88 -1.55
N ASP A 182 0.99 -12.33 -2.56
CA ASP A 182 1.93 -11.51 -3.35
C ASP A 182 1.25 -10.74 -4.51
N GLY A 183 -0.07 -10.59 -4.43
CA GLY A 183 -0.89 -9.89 -5.41
C GLY A 183 -1.33 -10.77 -6.59
N ILE A 184 -2.44 -10.37 -7.22
CA ILE A 184 -3.07 -11.13 -8.30
C ILE A 184 -2.11 -11.19 -9.51
N PRO A 185 -1.74 -12.38 -10.03
CA PRO A 185 -0.91 -12.50 -11.22
C PRO A 185 -1.49 -11.72 -12.40
N LEU A 186 -0.67 -10.92 -13.08
CA LEU A 186 -1.16 -10.03 -14.14
C LEU A 186 -1.70 -10.78 -15.35
N ASP A 187 -1.21 -12.00 -15.61
CA ASP A 187 -1.73 -12.82 -16.69
C ASP A 187 -3.10 -13.42 -16.36
N LEU A 188 -3.32 -13.81 -15.11
CA LEU A 188 -4.64 -14.17 -14.60
C LEU A 188 -5.61 -12.98 -14.69
N ALA A 189 -5.20 -11.81 -14.18
CA ALA A 189 -6.00 -10.60 -14.27
C ALA A 189 -6.33 -10.25 -15.74
N SER A 190 -5.34 -10.30 -16.62
CA SER A 190 -5.52 -10.06 -18.06
C SER A 190 -6.50 -11.04 -18.71
N ALA A 191 -6.49 -12.31 -18.30
CA ALA A 191 -7.41 -13.33 -18.82
C ALA A 191 -8.84 -13.15 -18.30
N LEU A 192 -8.98 -12.72 -17.04
CA LEU A 192 -10.27 -12.47 -16.39
C LEU A 192 -10.91 -11.16 -16.82
N LEU A 193 -10.17 -10.18 -17.33
CA LEU A 193 -10.71 -8.88 -17.76
C LEU A 193 -11.48 -8.97 -19.10
N PRO A 194 -12.51 -8.13 -19.32
CA PRO A 194 -13.22 -8.09 -20.60
C PRO A 194 -12.34 -7.68 -21.78
N ARG A 195 -12.65 -8.17 -22.98
CA ARG A 195 -11.98 -7.73 -24.21
C ARG A 195 -12.02 -6.20 -24.41
N ARG A 196 -13.09 -5.51 -23.98
CA ARG A 196 -13.19 -4.03 -24.03
C ARG A 196 -12.10 -3.30 -23.25
N THR A 197 -11.44 -3.95 -22.27
CA THR A 197 -10.32 -3.33 -21.53
C THR A 197 -9.05 -3.20 -22.36
N TRP A 198 -8.95 -3.92 -23.49
CA TRP A 198 -7.89 -3.70 -24.50
C TRP A 198 -8.02 -2.37 -25.24
N LEU A 199 -9.13 -1.66 -25.10
CA LEU A 199 -9.32 -0.30 -25.64
C LEU A 199 -8.96 0.79 -24.62
N LYS A 200 -8.51 0.42 -23.41
CA LYS A 200 -8.13 1.36 -22.34
C LYS A 200 -6.61 1.42 -22.25
N PRO A 201 -5.94 2.49 -22.74
CA PRO A 201 -4.49 2.56 -22.83
C PRO A 201 -3.76 2.26 -21.50
N THR A 202 -4.31 2.76 -20.39
CA THR A 202 -3.80 2.51 -19.03
C THR A 202 -3.76 1.02 -18.68
N LEU A 203 -4.85 0.28 -18.94
CA LEU A 203 -4.93 -1.16 -18.65
C LEU A 203 -4.15 -2.00 -19.66
N VAL A 204 -4.10 -1.56 -20.92
CA VAL A 204 -3.25 -2.17 -21.95
C VAL A 204 -1.80 -2.15 -21.52
N THR A 205 -1.28 -0.99 -21.13
CA THR A 205 0.12 -0.85 -20.72
C THR A 205 0.43 -1.61 -19.44
N HIS A 206 -0.37 -1.42 -18.39
CA HIS A 206 0.00 -1.86 -17.04
C HIS A 206 -0.43 -3.28 -16.68
N ILE A 207 -1.45 -3.83 -17.37
CA ILE A 207 -1.92 -5.21 -17.14
C ILE A 207 -1.62 -6.08 -18.33
N HIS A 208 -2.19 -5.77 -19.50
CA HIS A 208 -2.19 -6.71 -20.62
C HIS A 208 -0.81 -6.91 -21.27
N LEU A 209 -0.15 -5.82 -21.68
CA LEU A 209 1.20 -5.87 -22.24
C LEU A 209 2.22 -6.29 -21.19
N HIS A 210 2.04 -5.84 -19.95
CA HIS A 210 2.88 -6.25 -18.84
C HIS A 210 2.83 -7.77 -18.61
N ALA A 211 1.64 -8.37 -18.60
CA ALA A 211 1.46 -9.82 -18.50
C ALA A 211 2.12 -10.58 -19.68
N LYS A 212 1.95 -10.09 -20.91
CA LYS A 212 2.60 -10.68 -22.10
C LYS A 212 4.13 -10.60 -22.01
N GLY A 213 4.66 -9.46 -21.57
CA GLY A 213 6.09 -9.27 -21.33
C GLY A 213 6.63 -10.26 -20.31
N GLN A 214 5.94 -10.43 -19.17
CA GLN A 214 6.34 -11.38 -18.13
C GLN A 214 6.43 -12.81 -18.66
N LYS A 215 5.44 -13.29 -19.42
CA LYS A 215 5.48 -14.64 -20.01
C LYS A 215 6.63 -14.82 -21.01
N ARG A 216 6.99 -13.78 -21.76
CA ARG A 216 8.06 -13.82 -22.75
C ARG A 216 9.46 -13.86 -22.13
N PHE A 217 9.62 -13.31 -20.92
CA PHE A 217 10.89 -13.24 -20.20
C PHE A 217 10.99 -14.21 -19.01
N ALA A 218 9.91 -14.90 -18.64
CA ALA A 218 9.93 -15.98 -17.68
C ALA A 218 10.82 -17.14 -18.18
N GLY A 219 12.05 -17.20 -17.68
CA GLY A 219 13.06 -18.20 -18.08
C GLY A 219 14.24 -17.65 -18.88
N LYS A 220 14.29 -16.34 -19.16
CA LYS A 220 15.47 -15.68 -19.73
C LYS A 220 16.13 -14.83 -18.65
N SER A 221 17.43 -15.00 -18.44
CA SER A 221 18.24 -13.99 -17.74
C SER A 221 18.23 -12.74 -18.62
N VAL A 222 17.26 -11.86 -18.39
CA VAL A 222 17.29 -10.53 -18.99
C VAL A 222 18.53 -9.88 -18.41
N THR A 223 19.57 -9.70 -19.23
CA THR A 223 20.65 -8.78 -18.91
C THR A 223 19.98 -7.49 -18.47
N LYS A 224 20.26 -7.02 -17.24
CA LYS A 224 19.86 -5.69 -16.80
C LYS A 224 20.53 -4.72 -17.77
N GLY A 225 19.89 -4.45 -18.90
CA GLY A 225 20.34 -3.41 -19.80
C GLY A 225 20.36 -2.12 -18.99
N ASP A 226 21.36 -1.28 -19.25
CA ASP A 226 21.47 0.08 -18.73
C ASP A 226 20.35 0.97 -19.31
N TYR A 227 19.09 0.54 -19.15
CA TYR A 227 17.93 1.34 -19.45
C TYR A 227 17.87 2.44 -18.40
N LYS A 228 18.61 3.51 -18.65
CA LYS A 228 18.54 4.75 -17.89
C LYS A 228 17.16 5.36 -18.12
N LEU A 229 16.22 5.05 -17.24
CA LEU A 229 14.95 5.75 -17.22
C LEU A 229 15.18 7.08 -16.50
N GLY A 230 15.34 8.16 -17.27
CA GLY A 230 15.50 9.50 -16.69
C GLY A 230 14.34 9.83 -15.74
N ARG A 231 14.60 10.67 -14.73
CA ARG A 231 13.61 11.05 -13.69
C ARG A 231 12.25 11.45 -14.26
N LEU A 232 12.22 12.11 -15.42
CA LEU A 232 10.99 12.49 -16.12
C LEU A 232 10.12 11.29 -16.51
N ARG A 233 10.72 10.23 -17.04
CA ARG A 233 10.01 9.01 -17.43
C ARG A 233 9.55 8.20 -16.22
N PHE A 234 10.30 8.25 -15.11
CA PHE A 234 9.86 7.70 -13.84
C PHE A 234 8.61 8.43 -13.35
N ALA A 235 8.63 9.76 -13.28
CA ALA A 235 7.48 10.57 -12.88
C ALA A 235 6.26 10.29 -13.78
N ALA A 236 6.47 10.25 -15.10
CA ALA A 236 5.40 9.94 -16.06
C ALA A 236 4.80 8.53 -15.87
N LEU A 237 5.60 7.54 -15.47
CA LEU A 237 5.09 6.21 -15.10
C LEU A 237 4.15 6.29 -13.89
N ILE A 238 4.56 7.00 -12.84
CA ILE A 238 3.76 7.17 -11.62
C ILE A 238 2.48 7.95 -11.93
N ASP A 239 2.55 8.99 -12.76
CA ASP A 239 1.37 9.76 -13.21
C ASP A 239 0.40 8.90 -14.03
N HIS A 240 0.92 8.06 -14.93
CA HIS A 240 0.08 7.18 -15.75
C HIS A 240 -0.61 6.10 -14.90
N LEU A 241 0.06 5.58 -13.88
CA LEU A 241 -0.54 4.69 -12.88
C LEU A 241 -1.61 5.40 -12.04
N GLU A 242 -1.35 6.63 -11.61
CA GLU A 242 -2.35 7.42 -10.87
C GLU A 242 -3.59 7.66 -11.72
N ALA A 243 -3.42 8.04 -12.98
CA ALA A 243 -4.52 8.19 -13.92
C ALA A 243 -5.29 6.87 -14.13
N ALA A 244 -4.56 5.74 -14.22
CA ALA A 244 -5.17 4.41 -14.31
C ALA A 244 -6.07 4.12 -13.10
N VAL A 245 -5.56 4.31 -11.88
CA VAL A 245 -6.31 4.08 -10.64
C VAL A 245 -7.48 5.05 -10.51
N ARG A 246 -7.28 6.35 -10.79
CA ARG A 246 -8.33 7.37 -10.70
C ARG A 246 -9.49 7.07 -11.63
N GLY A 247 -9.21 6.60 -12.85
CA GLY A 247 -10.23 6.26 -13.85
C GLY A 247 -11.00 4.95 -13.61
N LEU A 248 -10.63 4.17 -12.58
CA LEU A 248 -11.41 2.99 -12.18
C LEU A 248 -12.55 3.41 -11.26
N HIS A 249 -13.76 3.00 -11.61
CA HIS A 249 -14.96 3.26 -10.82
C HIS A 249 -15.75 1.98 -10.63
N TRP A 250 -16.36 1.85 -9.47
CA TRP A 250 -17.35 0.84 -9.20
C TRP A 250 -18.55 1.51 -8.54
N GLN A 251 -19.74 1.18 -9.02
CA GLN A 251 -20.99 1.56 -8.38
C GLN A 251 -21.70 0.27 -8.00
N ALA A 252 -22.28 0.25 -6.79
CA ALA A 252 -23.13 -0.85 -6.39
C ALA A 252 -24.30 -0.95 -7.37
N GLY A 253 -24.57 -2.16 -7.88
CA GLY A 253 -25.86 -2.41 -8.53
C GLY A 253 -26.96 -2.15 -7.51
N GLY A 254 -28.04 -1.49 -7.90
CA GLY A 254 -29.14 -1.08 -7.01
C GLY A 254 -29.59 -2.26 -6.15
N THR A 255 -29.16 -2.27 -4.89
CA THR A 255 -29.63 -3.21 -3.90
C THR A 255 -30.81 -2.56 -3.18
N GLU A 256 -31.77 -3.35 -2.75
CA GLU A 256 -32.87 -2.92 -1.86
C GLU A 256 -32.36 -2.10 -0.65
N TRP A 257 -31.12 -2.37 -0.20
CA TRP A 257 -30.45 -1.63 0.87
C TRP A 257 -30.03 -0.20 0.50
N ALA A 258 -29.78 0.10 -0.78
CA ALA A 258 -29.48 1.45 -1.24
C ALA A 258 -30.69 2.38 -1.04
N ASN A 259 -31.90 1.82 -1.14
CA ASN A 259 -33.17 2.53 -0.96
C ASN A 259 -33.79 2.26 0.41
N TYR A 260 -33.07 1.64 1.36
CA TYR A 260 -33.62 1.28 2.67
C TYR A 260 -34.15 2.49 3.44
N TYR A 261 -33.47 3.63 3.31
CA TYR A 261 -33.91 4.89 3.91
C TYR A 261 -35.02 5.60 3.13
N GLU A 262 -35.23 5.22 1.86
CA GLU A 262 -36.36 5.71 1.05
C GLU A 262 -37.63 4.90 1.34
N HIS A 263 -37.47 3.63 1.74
CA HIS A 263 -38.53 2.73 2.18
C HIS A 263 -38.48 2.48 3.70
N THR A 264 -38.66 3.53 4.51
CA THR A 264 -38.76 3.36 5.97
C THR A 264 -40.20 3.24 6.44
N ASN A 265 -40.42 2.48 7.51
CA ASN A 265 -41.73 2.35 8.19
C ASN A 265 -42.11 3.61 9.02
N TYR A 266 -41.34 4.69 8.93
CA TYR A 266 -41.59 5.92 9.67
C TYR A 266 -42.36 6.90 8.79
N SER A 267 -43.37 7.56 9.35
CA SER A 267 -43.87 8.79 8.75
C SER A 267 -42.78 9.87 8.82
N PRO A 268 -42.77 10.86 7.91
CA PRO A 268 -41.81 11.98 7.97
C PRO A 268 -41.77 12.67 9.34
N GLN A 269 -42.91 12.78 10.02
CA GLN A 269 -43.03 13.35 11.36
C GLN A 269 -42.34 12.51 12.43
N ALA A 270 -42.50 11.19 12.40
CA ALA A 270 -41.84 10.29 13.35
C ALA A 270 -40.31 10.26 13.14
N HIS A 271 -39.85 10.43 11.90
CA HIS A 271 -38.43 10.54 11.58
C HIS A 271 -37.81 11.83 12.16
N GLU A 272 -38.48 12.98 12.03
CA GLU A 272 -38.01 14.25 12.60
C GLU A 272 -38.04 14.25 14.14
N GLN A 273 -39.07 13.67 14.77
CA GLN A 273 -39.09 13.49 16.23
C GLN A 273 -37.92 12.64 16.73
N LYS A 274 -37.57 11.56 16.02
CA LYS A 274 -36.42 10.73 16.35
C LYS A 274 -35.11 11.50 16.24
N LYS A 275 -34.93 12.31 15.19
CA LYS A 275 -33.74 13.18 15.04
C LYS A 275 -33.62 14.15 16.21
N ALA A 276 -34.72 14.81 16.60
CA ALA A 276 -34.75 15.75 17.71
C ALA A 276 -34.38 15.08 19.05
N LEU A 277 -34.90 13.88 19.31
CA LEU A 277 -34.57 13.09 20.51
C LEU A 277 -33.09 12.68 20.54
N VAL A 278 -32.55 12.14 19.44
CA VAL A 278 -31.13 11.72 19.39
C VAL A 278 -30.18 12.90 19.53
N ALA A 279 -30.53 14.08 18.98
CA ALA A 279 -29.72 15.29 19.10
C ALA A 279 -29.73 15.91 20.51
N ALA A 280 -30.67 15.51 21.36
CA ALA A 280 -30.80 16.00 22.74
C ALA A 280 -30.06 15.13 23.78
N PHE A 281 -29.49 13.99 23.36
CA PHE A 281 -28.60 13.14 24.15
C PHE A 281 -27.13 13.45 23.83
#